data_AF-A0A1A7C407-F1
#
_entry.id   AF-A0A1A7C407-F1
#
_cell.length_a   1.000
_cell.length_b   1.000
_cell.length_c   1.000
_cell.angle_alpha   90.00
_cell.angle_beta   90.00
_cell.angle_gamma   90.00
#
_symmetry.space_group_name_H-M   'P 1'
#
loop_
_entity.id
_entity.type
_entity.pdbx_description
1 polymer ?
#
loop_
_entity_poly.entity_id
_entity_poly.type
_entity_poly.pdbx_seq_one_letter_code
_entity_poly.pdbx_strand_id
1 'polypeptide(L)'
;MLRRNQRAMCYTFRVFAAPQVRLLFVEAANGVLYAHGCLLITPRKRHRSMPLSTPVSRRALRHSRVIDVQAYVRDDGLWDIDAHITDIKSFDANLASGPRAAGAPLHDLHLRITVDHALTIVEAEAASDAVPYPGFCDTIGPAYRALIGLNLLKNFRRDLKQRLAGIAGCTHLTELAQVLPTATVQAFAGDVWSTRDGENADLPHEKPFQLDKCHALRTDGGAVARYYPRWVAKA
;
A
#
# COMPACT_ATOMS: atom_id res chain seq x y z
N MET A 1 -38.38 52.79 4.73
CA MET A 1 -38.34 51.71 3.72
C MET A 1 -36.91 51.22 3.60
N LEU A 2 -36.64 49.99 4.02
CA LEU A 2 -35.29 49.44 4.25
C LEU A 2 -34.46 49.39 2.97
N ARG A 3 -33.29 50.06 2.95
CA ARG A 3 -32.20 49.80 2.00
C ARG A 3 -31.15 48.94 2.69
N ARG A 4 -31.03 47.68 2.25
CA ARG A 4 -29.98 46.73 2.67
C ARG A 4 -28.62 47.23 2.17
N ASN A 5 -27.73 47.58 3.10
CA ASN A 5 -26.30 47.72 2.88
C ASN A 5 -25.70 46.31 2.72
N GLN A 6 -25.26 45.94 1.51
CA GLN A 6 -24.34 44.82 1.32
C GLN A 6 -22.93 45.39 1.12
N ARG A 7 -22.09 45.25 2.15
CA ARG A 7 -20.64 45.49 2.05
C ARG A 7 -20.02 44.29 1.35
N ALA A 8 -19.29 44.54 0.25
CA ALA A 8 -18.41 43.55 -0.35
C ALA A 8 -17.22 43.29 0.60
N MET A 9 -17.07 42.05 1.07
CA MET A 9 -15.85 41.60 1.74
C MET A 9 -14.83 41.21 0.67
N CYS A 10 -13.77 42.01 0.53
CA CYS A 10 -12.56 41.59 -0.19
C CYS A 10 -11.73 40.70 0.75
N TYR A 11 -11.53 39.43 0.40
CA TYR A 11 -10.53 38.58 1.02
C TYR A 11 -9.31 38.47 0.11
N THR A 12 -8.14 38.83 0.61
CA THR A 12 -6.84 38.64 -0.04
C THR A 12 -6.23 37.33 0.47
N PHE A 13 -6.17 36.29 -0.38
CA PHE A 13 -5.40 35.09 -0.08
C PHE A 13 -4.02 35.16 -0.73
N ARG A 14 -2.97 34.89 0.05
CA ARG A 14 -1.61 34.67 -0.43
C ARG A 14 -1.56 33.30 -1.11
N VAL A 15 -1.40 33.26 -2.43
CA VAL A 15 -1.20 32.02 -3.19
C VAL A 15 0.29 31.72 -3.22
N PHE A 16 0.72 30.62 -2.58
CA PHE A 16 2.06 30.06 -2.74
C PHE A 16 2.22 29.50 -4.17
N ALA A 17 3.36 29.80 -4.79
CA ALA A 17 3.63 29.48 -6.19
C ALA A 17 3.81 27.98 -6.46
N ALA A 18 2.93 27.38 -7.28
CA ALA A 18 3.19 26.35 -8.32
C ALA A 18 1.85 25.77 -8.87
N PRO A 19 1.80 25.13 -10.06
CA PRO A 19 2.42 25.42 -11.36
C PRO A 19 1.36 25.90 -12.40
N GLN A 20 1.82 26.62 -13.42
CA GLN A 20 1.12 27.12 -14.62
C GLN A 20 -0.41 26.89 -14.72
N VAL A 21 -1.19 27.88 -14.27
CA VAL A 21 -2.60 28.05 -14.67
C VAL A 21 -2.63 28.68 -16.06
N ARG A 22 -3.24 28.02 -17.06
CA ARG A 22 -3.50 28.62 -18.37
C ARG A 22 -4.99 28.90 -18.50
N LEU A 23 -5.35 30.16 -18.67
CA LEU A 23 -6.74 30.60 -18.87
C LEU A 23 -7.23 30.06 -20.22
N LEU A 24 -8.31 29.27 -20.24
CA LEU A 24 -8.82 28.65 -21.47
C LEU A 24 -9.94 29.46 -22.13
N PHE A 25 -10.77 30.18 -21.37
CA PHE A 25 -11.82 31.05 -21.92
C PHE A 25 -12.19 32.20 -20.97
N VAL A 26 -12.52 33.36 -21.53
CA VAL A 26 -13.12 34.50 -20.83
C VAL A 26 -14.47 34.75 -21.48
N GLU A 27 -15.55 34.72 -20.69
CA GLU A 27 -16.89 35.05 -21.16
C GLU A 27 -17.38 36.31 -20.43
N ALA A 28 -17.94 37.26 -21.19
CA ALA A 28 -18.50 38.49 -20.66
C ALA A 28 -20.02 38.43 -20.78
N ALA A 29 -20.71 38.41 -19.63
CA ALA A 29 -22.16 38.53 -19.55
C ALA A 29 -22.51 39.60 -18.50
N ASN A 30 -23.39 40.53 -18.87
CA ASN A 30 -23.89 41.59 -17.97
C ASN A 30 -22.81 42.42 -17.27
N GLY A 31 -21.71 42.75 -17.97
CA GLY A 31 -20.64 43.58 -17.43
C GLY A 31 -19.73 42.90 -16.40
N VAL A 32 -19.84 41.59 -16.22
CA VAL A 32 -19.01 40.79 -15.32
C VAL A 32 -18.19 39.79 -16.13
N LEU A 33 -16.87 39.77 -15.92
CA LEU A 33 -15.98 38.75 -16.49
C LEU A 33 -16.05 37.49 -15.64
N TYR A 34 -16.42 36.36 -16.26
CA TYR A 34 -16.31 35.04 -15.65
C TYR A 34 -15.08 34.32 -16.21
N ALA A 35 -14.18 33.90 -15.32
CA ALA A 35 -13.01 33.09 -15.66
C ALA A 35 -13.20 31.66 -15.13
N HIS A 36 -13.46 30.71 -16.03
CA HIS A 36 -13.53 29.30 -15.70
C HIS A 36 -12.13 28.67 -15.87
N GLY A 37 -11.45 28.42 -14.75
CA GLY A 37 -10.18 27.70 -14.72
C GLY A 37 -10.41 26.21 -14.49
N CYS A 38 -10.13 25.36 -15.49
CA CYS A 38 -10.04 23.92 -15.29
C CYS A 38 -8.61 23.58 -14.86
N LEU A 39 -8.45 23.01 -13.65
CA LEU A 39 -7.16 22.58 -13.14
C LEU A 39 -6.75 21.26 -13.80
N LEU A 40 -6.00 21.33 -14.90
CA LEU A 40 -5.36 20.15 -15.48
C LEU A 40 -4.12 19.79 -14.66
N ILE A 41 -4.31 18.94 -13.64
CA ILE A 41 -3.20 18.29 -12.94
C ILE A 41 -2.61 17.25 -13.90
N THR A 42 -1.58 17.63 -14.67
CA THR A 42 -0.79 16.63 -15.39
C THR A 42 0.18 15.99 -14.38
N PRO A 43 0.10 14.66 -14.13
CA PRO A 43 1.03 14.00 -13.23
C PRO A 43 2.44 14.09 -13.84
N ARG A 44 3.33 14.81 -13.15
CA ARG A 44 4.75 14.88 -13.49
C ARG A 44 5.32 13.47 -13.47
N LYS A 45 5.58 12.87 -14.63
CA LYS A 45 6.30 11.58 -14.75
C LYS A 45 7.67 11.74 -14.07
N ARG A 46 7.79 11.26 -12.83
CA ARG A 46 9.09 11.11 -12.17
C ARG A 46 9.81 9.96 -12.86
N HIS A 47 10.79 10.26 -13.72
CA HIS A 47 11.77 9.26 -14.14
C HIS A 47 12.59 8.87 -12.90
N ARG A 48 12.21 7.79 -12.21
CA ARG A 48 13.10 7.12 -11.27
C ARG A 48 14.18 6.42 -12.10
N SER A 49 15.44 6.79 -11.91
CA SER A 49 16.57 6.03 -12.42
C SER A 49 16.57 4.64 -11.77
N MET A 50 16.62 3.57 -12.56
CA MET A 50 16.73 2.20 -12.06
C MET A 50 18.11 2.06 -11.36
N PRO A 51 18.17 1.68 -10.07
CA PRO A 51 19.44 1.61 -9.34
C PRO A 51 20.30 0.38 -9.71
N LEU A 52 19.74 -0.55 -10.49
CA LEU A 52 20.45 -1.73 -10.99
C LEU A 52 21.24 -1.42 -12.26
N SER A 53 22.25 -2.24 -12.54
CA SER A 53 23.05 -2.13 -13.77
C SER A 53 22.18 -2.23 -15.02
N THR A 54 22.63 -1.57 -16.08
CA THR A 54 22.00 -1.69 -17.40
C THR A 54 22.03 -3.16 -17.85
N PRO A 55 20.90 -3.73 -18.30
CA PRO A 55 20.88 -5.08 -18.85
C PRO A 55 21.87 -5.24 -20.00
N VAL A 56 22.59 -6.36 -20.03
CA VAL A 56 23.60 -6.66 -21.06
C VAL A 56 22.99 -6.95 -22.44
N SER A 57 21.69 -7.22 -22.51
CA SER A 57 20.98 -7.51 -23.75
C SER A 57 19.63 -6.79 -23.81
N ARG A 58 19.11 -6.62 -25.03
CA ARG A 58 17.76 -6.07 -25.25
C ARG A 58 16.72 -7.01 -24.62
N ARG A 59 15.72 -6.42 -23.97
CA ARG A 59 14.65 -7.13 -23.29
C ARG A 59 13.30 -6.63 -23.76
N ALA A 60 12.32 -7.53 -23.85
CA ALA A 60 10.92 -7.19 -24.04
C ALA A 60 10.15 -7.50 -22.75
N LEU A 61 9.28 -6.60 -22.33
CA LEU A 61 8.36 -6.88 -21.23
C LEU A 61 7.40 -7.99 -21.68
N ARG A 62 7.22 -9.03 -20.86
CA ARG A 62 6.30 -10.15 -21.15
C ARG A 62 5.20 -10.29 -20.11
N HIS A 63 5.49 -9.92 -18.88
CA HIS A 63 4.57 -10.02 -17.77
C HIS A 63 4.91 -8.96 -16.74
N SER A 64 3.87 -8.36 -16.17
CA SER A 64 3.96 -7.45 -15.04
C SER A 64 3.07 -7.97 -13.94
N ARG A 65 3.64 -8.12 -12.76
CA ARG A 65 2.92 -8.33 -11.51
C ARG A 65 3.04 -7.07 -10.68
N VAL A 66 1.92 -6.62 -10.13
CA VAL A 66 1.89 -5.61 -9.08
C VAL A 66 1.27 -6.25 -7.86
N ILE A 67 1.90 -6.06 -6.71
CA ILE A 67 1.32 -6.32 -5.41
C ILE A 67 1.25 -4.98 -4.69
N ASP A 68 0.04 -4.56 -4.35
CA ASP A 68 -0.22 -3.37 -3.54
C ASP A 68 -0.73 -3.81 -2.17
N VAL A 69 -0.24 -3.16 -1.11
CA VAL A 69 -0.69 -3.44 0.26
C VAL A 69 -0.90 -2.11 0.96
N GLN A 70 -2.10 -1.91 1.47
CA GLN A 70 -2.52 -0.71 2.21
C GLN A 70 -2.96 -1.14 3.61
N ALA A 71 -2.65 -0.31 4.61
CA ALA A 71 -2.99 -0.57 6.00
C ALA A 71 -3.84 0.59 6.53
N TYR A 72 -4.91 0.25 7.22
CA TYR A 72 -5.88 1.21 7.74
C TYR A 72 -6.16 0.94 9.22
N VAL A 73 -6.15 1.99 10.02
CA VAL A 73 -6.66 1.96 11.39
C VAL A 73 -8.18 2.02 11.36
N ARG A 74 -8.84 1.14 12.11
CA ARG A 74 -10.29 1.17 12.33
C ARG A 74 -10.65 1.92 13.60
N ASP A 75 -11.88 2.41 13.65
CA ASP A 75 -12.42 3.12 14.83
C ASP A 75 -12.55 2.22 16.08
N ASP A 76 -12.59 0.89 15.89
CA ASP A 76 -12.60 -0.11 16.97
C ASP A 76 -11.19 -0.50 17.46
N GLY A 77 -10.14 0.14 16.95
CA GLY A 77 -8.75 -0.12 17.33
C GLY A 77 -8.12 -1.32 16.64
N LEU A 78 -8.83 -2.00 15.73
CA LEU A 78 -8.24 -3.02 14.87
C LEU A 78 -7.61 -2.38 13.63
N TRP A 79 -6.88 -3.18 12.85
CA TRP A 79 -6.27 -2.74 11.61
C TRP A 79 -6.69 -3.61 10.44
N ASP A 80 -7.16 -2.99 9.36
CA ASP A 80 -7.37 -3.68 8.09
C ASP A 80 -6.14 -3.56 7.20
N ILE A 81 -5.73 -4.69 6.64
CA ILE A 81 -4.62 -4.78 5.68
C ILE A 81 -5.20 -5.28 4.37
N ASP A 82 -5.35 -4.34 3.44
CA ASP A 82 -5.86 -4.59 2.10
C ASP A 82 -4.70 -4.90 1.18
N ALA A 83 -4.70 -6.10 0.63
CA ALA A 83 -3.72 -6.52 -0.34
C ALA A 83 -4.39 -6.82 -1.67
N HIS A 84 -3.71 -6.43 -2.73
CA HIS A 84 -4.18 -6.54 -4.10
C HIS A 84 -3.06 -7.06 -4.98
N ILE A 85 -3.37 -8.03 -5.84
CA ILE A 85 -2.44 -8.54 -6.85
C ILE A 85 -3.05 -8.40 -8.24
N THR A 86 -2.27 -7.78 -9.13
CA THR A 86 -2.62 -7.68 -10.55
C THR A 86 -1.52 -8.29 -11.41
N ASP A 87 -1.92 -9.22 -12.27
CA ASP A 87 -1.05 -9.85 -13.26
C ASP A 87 -1.47 -9.45 -14.67
N ILE A 88 -0.60 -8.79 -15.42
CA ILE A 88 -0.86 -8.33 -16.79
C ILE A 88 0.18 -8.91 -17.74
N LYS A 89 -0.24 -9.22 -18.97
CA LYS A 89 0.64 -9.55 -20.09
C LYS A 89 0.65 -8.41 -21.10
N SER A 90 1.81 -8.16 -21.69
CA SER A 90 2.02 -7.10 -22.70
C SER A 90 1.60 -7.51 -24.12
N PHE A 91 0.96 -8.67 -24.26
CA PHE A 91 0.56 -9.29 -25.52
C PHE A 91 -0.72 -10.08 -25.32
N ASP A 92 -1.47 -10.31 -26.40
CA ASP A 92 -2.68 -11.11 -26.37
C ASP A 92 -2.36 -12.54 -25.92
N ALA A 93 -3.04 -12.99 -24.87
CA ALA A 93 -2.86 -14.31 -24.30
C ALA A 93 -4.03 -15.22 -24.69
N ASN A 94 -3.72 -16.32 -25.36
CA ASN A 94 -4.70 -17.36 -25.66
C ASN A 94 -4.70 -18.39 -24.53
N LEU A 95 -5.75 -18.38 -23.70
CA LEU A 95 -5.95 -19.35 -22.63
C LEU A 95 -6.96 -20.42 -23.06
N ALA A 96 -7.03 -21.52 -22.31
CA ALA A 96 -8.07 -22.52 -22.51
C ALA A 96 -9.50 -21.96 -22.31
N SER A 97 -9.64 -20.92 -21.48
CA SER A 97 -10.89 -20.18 -21.26
C SER A 97 -11.16 -19.06 -22.27
N GLY A 98 -10.36 -19.00 -23.34
CA GLY A 98 -10.45 -17.99 -24.39
C GLY A 98 -9.38 -16.90 -24.32
N PRO A 99 -9.39 -15.97 -25.29
CA PRO A 99 -8.37 -14.93 -25.39
C PRO A 99 -8.49 -13.88 -24.28
N ARG A 100 -7.36 -13.26 -23.95
CA ARG A 100 -7.25 -12.04 -23.14
C ARG A 100 -6.39 -11.04 -23.90
N ALA A 101 -6.89 -9.81 -24.04
CA ALA A 101 -6.17 -8.76 -24.73
C ALA A 101 -4.92 -8.34 -23.96
N ALA A 102 -3.90 -7.88 -24.68
CA ALA A 102 -2.73 -7.23 -24.10
C ALA A 102 -3.14 -6.10 -23.16
N GLY A 103 -2.54 -6.03 -21.98
CA GLY A 103 -2.85 -5.02 -20.98
C GLY A 103 -4.04 -5.36 -20.07
N ALA A 104 -4.89 -6.33 -20.43
CA ALA A 104 -5.97 -6.77 -19.55
C ALA A 104 -5.42 -7.62 -18.39
N PRO A 105 -5.99 -7.50 -17.17
CA PRO A 105 -5.63 -8.36 -16.05
C PRO A 105 -5.94 -9.83 -16.35
N LEU A 106 -4.94 -10.68 -16.15
CA LEU A 106 -5.08 -12.13 -16.10
C LEU A 106 -5.49 -12.59 -14.69
N HIS A 107 -4.90 -11.95 -13.67
CA HIS A 107 -5.33 -12.03 -12.28
C HIS A 107 -5.57 -10.62 -11.77
N ASP A 108 -6.67 -10.43 -11.07
CA ASP A 108 -7.02 -9.21 -10.36
C ASP A 108 -7.73 -9.65 -9.07
N LEU A 109 -6.95 -9.80 -8.00
CA LEU A 109 -7.39 -10.51 -6.79
C LEU A 109 -7.12 -9.68 -5.55
N HIS A 110 -8.07 -9.72 -4.62
CA HIS A 110 -8.05 -8.98 -3.37
C HIS A 110 -8.02 -9.94 -2.17
N LEU A 111 -7.27 -9.57 -1.15
CA LEU A 111 -7.23 -10.20 0.16
C LEU A 111 -7.22 -9.11 1.23
N ARG A 112 -8.23 -9.10 2.08
CA ARG A 112 -8.25 -8.27 3.30
C ARG A 112 -8.08 -9.15 4.52
N ILE A 113 -7.21 -8.74 5.43
CA ILE A 113 -7.17 -9.29 6.79
C ILE A 113 -7.39 -8.17 7.79
N THR A 114 -8.08 -8.47 8.88
CA THR A 114 -8.15 -7.59 10.04
C THR A 114 -7.28 -8.17 11.15
N VAL A 115 -6.44 -7.34 11.77
CA VAL A 115 -5.54 -7.76 12.84
C VAL A 115 -5.72 -6.94 14.12
N ASP A 116 -5.48 -7.60 15.25
CA ASP A 116 -5.33 -6.93 16.55
C ASP A 116 -3.91 -6.36 16.74
N HIS A 117 -3.68 -5.65 17.86
CA HIS A 117 -2.36 -5.11 18.20
C HIS A 117 -1.30 -6.21 18.49
N ALA A 118 -1.71 -7.45 18.73
CA ALA A 118 -0.81 -8.59 18.85
C ALA A 118 -0.46 -9.22 17.48
N LEU A 119 -0.98 -8.64 16.37
CA LEU A 119 -0.87 -9.13 15.00
C LEU A 119 -1.53 -10.50 14.77
N THR A 120 -2.56 -10.80 15.53
CA THR A 120 -3.43 -11.96 15.29
C THR A 120 -4.52 -11.57 14.31
N ILE A 121 -4.73 -12.41 13.29
CA ILE A 121 -5.79 -12.23 12.31
C ILE A 121 -7.13 -12.57 12.98
N VAL A 122 -8.02 -11.60 13.06
CA VAL A 122 -9.36 -11.76 13.63
C VAL A 122 -10.43 -11.89 12.54
N GLU A 123 -10.21 -11.31 11.35
CA GLU A 123 -11.08 -11.46 10.18
C GLU A 123 -10.24 -11.62 8.91
N ALA A 124 -10.79 -12.31 7.91
CA ALA A 124 -10.16 -12.46 6.59
C ALA A 124 -11.21 -12.69 5.50
N GLU A 125 -11.04 -12.01 4.37
CA GLU A 125 -11.86 -12.18 3.17
C GLU A 125 -11.04 -12.06 1.89
N ALA A 126 -11.46 -12.73 0.83
CA ALA A 126 -10.80 -12.68 -0.46
C ALA A 126 -11.83 -12.64 -1.60
N ALA A 127 -11.52 -11.86 -2.63
CA ALA A 127 -12.33 -11.69 -3.83
C ALA A 127 -11.44 -11.74 -5.09
N SER A 128 -12.06 -12.00 -6.24
CA SER A 128 -11.36 -12.15 -7.52
C SER A 128 -12.17 -11.54 -8.65
N ASP A 129 -11.67 -10.46 -9.24
CA ASP A 129 -12.35 -9.70 -10.29
C ASP A 129 -11.92 -10.16 -11.69
N ALA A 130 -10.68 -10.64 -11.83
CA ALA A 130 -10.20 -11.26 -13.06
C ALA A 130 -9.44 -12.56 -12.74
N VAL A 131 -9.79 -13.63 -13.46
CA VAL A 131 -9.16 -14.94 -13.30
C VAL A 131 -8.99 -15.66 -14.64
N PRO A 132 -8.01 -16.56 -14.76
CA PRO A 132 -7.81 -17.37 -15.97
C PRO A 132 -8.92 -18.40 -16.17
N TYR A 133 -9.62 -18.85 -15.12
CA TYR A 133 -10.71 -19.82 -15.22
C TYR A 133 -11.95 -19.32 -14.45
N PRO A 134 -12.77 -18.45 -15.07
CA PRO A 134 -13.99 -17.92 -14.44
C PRO A 134 -15.00 -19.02 -14.12
N GLY A 135 -15.70 -18.90 -12.99
CA GLY A 135 -16.57 -19.93 -12.42
C GLY A 135 -15.82 -21.03 -11.65
N PHE A 136 -14.49 -20.96 -11.55
CA PHE A 136 -13.66 -21.95 -10.86
C PHE A 136 -12.65 -21.28 -9.93
N CYS A 137 -11.76 -20.43 -10.44
CA CYS A 137 -10.74 -19.77 -9.63
C CYS A 137 -11.33 -18.79 -8.62
N ASP A 138 -12.35 -18.04 -9.03
CA ASP A 138 -13.10 -17.05 -8.27
C ASP A 138 -13.98 -17.65 -7.16
N THR A 139 -14.10 -18.98 -7.11
CA THR A 139 -14.88 -19.68 -6.07
C THR A 139 -14.10 -19.96 -4.78
N ILE A 140 -12.78 -19.79 -4.79
CA ILE A 140 -11.89 -20.16 -3.67
C ILE A 140 -11.89 -19.15 -2.51
N GLY A 141 -12.45 -17.95 -2.71
CA GLY A 141 -12.43 -16.85 -1.74
C GLY A 141 -12.77 -17.26 -0.30
N PRO A 142 -13.86 -18.01 -0.06
CA PRO A 142 -14.24 -18.46 1.29
C PRO A 142 -13.18 -19.30 2.02
N ALA A 143 -12.30 -20.02 1.32
CA ALA A 143 -11.24 -20.81 1.94
C ALA A 143 -10.24 -19.95 2.73
N TYR A 144 -10.09 -18.67 2.36
CA TYR A 144 -9.14 -17.76 3.03
C TYR A 144 -9.58 -17.32 4.42
N ARG A 145 -10.82 -17.63 4.85
CA ARG A 145 -11.21 -17.55 6.27
C ARG A 145 -10.33 -18.44 7.17
N ALA A 146 -9.66 -19.44 6.60
CA ALA A 146 -8.67 -20.25 7.30
C ALA A 146 -7.45 -19.44 7.80
N LEU A 147 -7.28 -18.18 7.40
CA LEU A 147 -6.26 -17.30 7.96
C LEU A 147 -6.59 -16.84 9.39
N ILE A 148 -7.87 -16.85 9.79
CA ILE A 148 -8.29 -16.41 11.12
C ILE A 148 -7.60 -17.23 12.20
N GLY A 149 -7.10 -16.53 13.23
CA GLY A 149 -6.32 -17.08 14.33
C GLY A 149 -4.83 -17.29 14.05
N LEU A 150 -4.36 -17.10 12.81
CA LEU A 150 -2.92 -17.03 12.54
C LEU A 150 -2.36 -15.72 13.09
N ASN A 151 -1.10 -15.75 13.51
CA ASN A 151 -0.39 -14.56 13.96
C ASN A 151 0.73 -14.22 12.98
N LEU A 152 0.81 -12.96 12.54
CA LEU A 152 1.73 -12.55 11.48
C LEU A 152 3.21 -12.68 11.87
N LEU A 153 3.55 -12.66 13.17
CA LEU A 153 4.93 -12.81 13.65
C LEU A 153 5.28 -14.22 14.12
N LYS A 154 4.28 -15.04 14.47
CA LYS A 154 4.50 -16.37 15.04
C LYS A 154 4.25 -17.45 13.99
N ASN A 155 5.32 -17.92 13.36
CA ASN A 155 5.29 -19.04 12.39
C ASN A 155 4.35 -18.86 11.18
N PHE A 156 3.91 -17.64 10.90
CA PHE A 156 2.88 -17.34 9.89
C PHE A 156 3.06 -18.10 8.58
N ARG A 157 4.25 -18.06 7.96
CA ARG A 157 4.51 -18.72 6.67
C ARG A 157 4.33 -20.23 6.71
N ARG A 158 4.73 -20.87 7.82
CA ARG A 158 4.57 -22.31 8.01
C ARG A 158 3.10 -22.66 8.14
N ASP A 159 2.39 -21.93 9.00
CA ASP A 159 1.01 -22.24 9.33
C ASP A 159 0.07 -21.86 8.17
N LEU A 160 0.38 -20.81 7.40
CA LEU A 160 -0.24 -20.51 6.10
C LEU A 160 -0.11 -21.69 5.14
N LYS A 161 1.10 -22.23 4.98
CA LYS A 161 1.34 -23.39 4.09
C LYS A 161 0.58 -24.63 4.57
N GLN A 162 0.46 -24.84 5.86
CA GLN A 162 -0.32 -25.97 6.40
C GLN A 162 -1.81 -25.87 6.05
N ARG A 163 -2.36 -24.66 5.95
CA ARG A 163 -3.80 -24.45 5.71
C ARG A 163 -4.16 -24.30 4.23
N LEU A 164 -3.34 -23.59 3.45
CA LEU A 164 -3.71 -23.05 2.13
C LEU A 164 -2.68 -23.37 1.01
N ALA A 165 -1.88 -24.43 1.17
CA ALA A 165 -0.99 -24.89 0.11
C ALA A 165 -1.66 -25.88 -0.85
N GLY A 166 -1.08 -26.01 -2.05
CA GLY A 166 -1.58 -26.91 -3.08
C GLY A 166 -3.00 -26.52 -3.49
N ILE A 167 -3.90 -27.50 -3.58
CA ILE A 167 -5.28 -27.30 -4.01
C ILE A 167 -6.19 -26.66 -2.95
N ALA A 168 -5.73 -26.58 -1.69
CA ALA A 168 -6.52 -26.01 -0.60
C ALA A 168 -6.61 -24.47 -0.67
N GLY A 169 -5.73 -23.83 -1.45
CA GLY A 169 -5.77 -22.40 -1.71
C GLY A 169 -5.46 -22.09 -3.17
N CYS A 170 -5.50 -20.81 -3.51
CA CYS A 170 -5.01 -20.32 -4.80
C CYS A 170 -3.54 -19.94 -4.68
N THR A 171 -2.71 -20.31 -5.66
CA THR A 171 -1.28 -19.91 -5.68
C THR A 171 -1.10 -18.41 -5.47
N HIS A 172 -1.91 -17.58 -6.13
CA HIS A 172 -1.79 -16.13 -6.12
C HIS A 172 -2.19 -15.50 -4.78
N LEU A 173 -3.35 -15.86 -4.24
CA LEU A 173 -3.80 -15.33 -2.95
C LEU A 173 -2.92 -15.87 -1.79
N THR A 174 -2.42 -17.10 -1.87
CA THR A 174 -1.48 -17.65 -0.89
C THR A 174 -0.09 -17.00 -1.00
N GLU A 175 0.34 -16.59 -2.19
CA GLU A 175 1.53 -15.74 -2.36
C GLU A 175 1.31 -14.34 -1.79
N LEU A 176 0.17 -13.72 -2.10
CA LEU A 176 -0.21 -12.40 -1.60
C LEU A 176 -0.21 -12.37 -0.06
N ALA A 177 -0.75 -13.40 0.58
CA ALA A 177 -0.73 -13.54 2.03
C ALA A 177 0.70 -13.50 2.63
N GLN A 178 1.71 -13.99 1.91
CA GLN A 178 3.09 -14.07 2.43
C GLN A 178 3.79 -12.72 2.60
N VAL A 179 3.31 -11.66 1.94
CA VAL A 179 3.89 -10.31 2.05
C VAL A 179 3.27 -9.48 3.19
N LEU A 180 2.09 -9.90 3.69
CA LEU A 180 1.34 -9.17 4.71
C LEU A 180 2.10 -8.95 6.03
N PRO A 181 2.87 -9.92 6.57
CA PRO A 181 3.54 -9.71 7.86
C PRO A 181 4.46 -8.50 7.88
N THR A 182 5.32 -8.35 6.88
CA THR A 182 6.28 -7.25 6.83
C THR A 182 5.60 -5.92 6.51
N ALA A 183 4.58 -5.90 5.65
CA ALA A 183 3.82 -4.69 5.38
C ALA A 183 3.11 -4.18 6.64
N THR A 184 2.47 -5.08 7.39
CA THR A 184 1.77 -4.75 8.64
C THR A 184 2.74 -4.26 9.71
N VAL A 185 3.89 -4.92 9.87
CA VAL A 185 4.94 -4.47 10.80
C VAL A 185 5.43 -3.07 10.49
N GLN A 186 5.59 -2.72 9.21
CA GLN A 186 5.99 -1.37 8.82
C GLN A 186 4.88 -0.34 9.05
N ALA A 187 3.61 -0.72 8.89
CA ALA A 187 2.48 0.14 9.22
C ALA A 187 2.37 0.40 10.73
N PHE A 188 2.63 -0.61 11.57
CA PHE A 188 2.60 -0.49 13.03
C PHE A 188 3.75 0.35 13.60
N ALA A 189 4.87 0.43 12.87
CA ALA A 189 6.07 1.12 13.31
C ALA A 189 5.85 2.65 13.36
N GLY A 190 5.73 3.21 14.57
CA GLY A 190 5.50 4.63 14.81
C GLY A 190 4.10 4.94 15.34
N ASP A 191 3.11 4.11 15.03
CA ASP A 191 1.73 4.23 15.54
C ASP A 191 1.47 3.31 16.73
N VAL A 192 1.71 2.01 16.57
CA VAL A 192 1.49 1.01 17.64
C VAL A 192 2.76 0.80 18.46
N TRP A 193 3.92 0.78 17.79
CA TRP A 193 5.22 0.63 18.46
C TRP A 193 6.04 1.90 18.35
N SER A 194 6.56 2.37 19.49
CA SER A 194 7.52 3.46 19.49
C SER A 194 8.81 3.03 18.78
N THR A 195 9.16 3.77 17.74
CA THR A 195 10.37 3.53 16.94
C THR A 195 11.52 4.47 17.33
N ARG A 196 11.29 5.45 18.21
CA ARG A 196 12.31 6.43 18.58
C ARG A 196 13.05 6.02 19.84
N ASP A 197 14.36 6.25 19.84
CA ASP A 197 15.13 6.31 21.08
C ASP A 197 14.83 7.67 21.71
N GLY A 198 14.12 7.66 22.83
CA GLY A 198 13.81 8.88 23.56
C GLY A 198 15.04 9.43 24.27
N GLU A 199 15.47 10.64 23.92
CA GLU A 199 16.29 11.48 24.83
C GLU A 199 15.45 12.03 26.00
N ASN A 200 14.11 11.92 25.93
CA ASN A 200 13.21 12.34 27.01
C ASN A 200 13.05 11.23 28.06
N ALA A 201 13.20 11.62 29.33
CA ALA A 201 13.12 10.77 30.52
C ALA A 201 11.78 10.01 30.69
N ASP A 202 10.75 10.39 29.94
CA ASP A 202 9.40 9.82 30.00
C ASP A 202 9.13 8.69 28.99
N LEU A 203 10.14 8.30 28.19
CA LEU A 203 9.98 7.23 27.19
C LEU A 203 10.36 5.83 27.74
N PRO A 204 9.76 4.76 27.19
CA PRO A 204 9.88 3.40 27.74
C PRO A 204 11.33 2.96 27.97
N HIS A 205 11.55 2.25 29.08
CA HIS A 205 12.81 1.55 29.38
C HIS A 205 13.02 0.28 28.54
N GLU A 206 12.16 0.02 27.57
CA GLU A 206 12.20 -1.18 26.74
C GLU A 206 12.86 -0.91 25.39
N LYS A 207 13.56 -1.93 24.90
CA LYS A 207 14.26 -1.90 23.62
C LYS A 207 13.27 -1.73 22.46
N PRO A 208 13.46 -0.76 21.54
CA PRO A 208 12.59 -0.58 20.39
C PRO A 208 12.45 -1.87 19.56
N PHE A 209 11.22 -2.19 19.15
CA PHE A 209 10.86 -3.45 18.49
C PHE A 209 11.73 -3.77 17.27
N GLN A 210 12.11 -2.75 16.47
CA GLN A 210 12.86 -2.96 15.23
C GLN A 210 14.34 -3.36 15.42
N LEU A 211 14.91 -3.21 16.63
CA LEU A 211 16.32 -3.54 16.87
C LEU A 211 16.54 -5.07 16.84
N ASP A 212 17.65 -5.48 16.21
CA ASP A 212 18.00 -6.87 15.87
C ASP A 212 16.97 -7.61 14.98
N LYS A 213 16.06 -6.88 14.32
CA LYS A 213 15.09 -7.45 13.37
C LYS A 213 15.42 -7.18 11.91
N CYS A 214 16.40 -6.34 11.62
CA CYS A 214 16.89 -6.12 10.26
C CYS A 214 18.41 -5.94 10.22
N HIS A 215 18.99 -6.07 9.03
CA HIS A 215 20.43 -6.02 8.82
C HIS A 215 21.08 -4.73 9.35
N ALA A 216 20.44 -3.58 9.14
CA ALA A 216 20.98 -2.29 9.53
C ALA A 216 20.87 -2.04 11.03
N LEU A 217 19.79 -2.50 11.68
CA LEU A 217 19.49 -2.22 13.08
C LEU A 217 19.96 -3.30 14.05
N ARG A 218 21.06 -3.97 13.72
CA ARG A 218 21.77 -4.86 14.64
C ARG A 218 22.40 -4.05 15.77
N THR A 219 22.31 -4.52 17.00
CA THR A 219 22.78 -3.78 18.20
C THR A 219 24.29 -3.63 18.29
N ASP A 220 25.04 -4.44 17.55
CA ASP A 220 26.48 -4.33 17.33
C ASP A 220 26.86 -3.49 16.08
N GLY A 221 25.89 -2.81 15.47
CA GLY A 221 26.03 -2.16 14.16
C GLY A 221 26.14 -0.64 14.20
N GLY A 222 26.76 -0.08 13.16
CA GLY A 222 26.98 1.36 13.04
C GLY A 222 25.70 2.22 13.01
N ALA A 223 24.59 1.69 12.51
CA ALA A 223 23.32 2.44 12.53
C ALA A 223 22.74 2.55 13.95
N VAL A 224 22.81 1.48 14.76
CA VAL A 224 22.42 1.53 16.17
C VAL A 224 23.36 2.45 16.95
N ALA A 225 24.68 2.33 16.75
CA ALA A 225 25.64 3.23 17.38
C ALA A 225 25.38 4.72 17.10
N ARG A 226 24.90 5.05 15.90
CA ARG A 226 24.61 6.43 15.50
C ARG A 226 23.23 6.93 15.91
N TYR A 227 22.20 6.11 15.78
CA TYR A 227 20.80 6.55 15.90
C TYR A 227 20.08 6.02 17.15
N TYR A 228 20.65 5.03 17.84
CA TYR A 228 20.10 4.38 19.04
C TYR A 228 21.22 4.09 20.06
N PRO A 229 22.05 5.09 20.43
CA PRO A 229 23.31 4.87 21.16
C PRO A 229 23.11 4.18 22.52
N ARG A 230 21.94 4.31 23.14
CA ARG A 230 21.58 3.64 24.39
C ARG A 230 21.56 2.11 24.27
N TRP A 231 21.27 1.59 23.08
CA TRP A 231 21.02 0.16 22.82
C TRP A 231 22.20 -0.55 22.17
N VAL A 232 23.36 0.08 22.10
CA VAL A 232 24.59 -0.54 21.59
C VAL A 232 24.96 -1.71 22.50
N ALA A 233 25.17 -2.88 21.90
CA ALA A 233 25.67 -4.03 22.64
C ALA A 233 27.04 -3.68 23.24
N LYS A 234 27.17 -3.79 24.57
CA LYS A 234 28.47 -3.65 25.22
C LYS A 234 29.28 -4.92 24.94
N ALA A 235 30.54 -4.73 24.55
CA ALA A 235 31.51 -5.80 24.31
C ALA A 235 31.74 -6.65 25.57
#